data_AF-A0A3T0KRR1-F1
#
_entry.id   AF-A0A3T0KRR1-F1
#
_cell.length_a   1.000
_cell.length_b   1.000
_cell.length_c   1.000
_cell.angle_alpha   90.00
_cell.angle_beta   90.00
_cell.angle_gamma   90.00
#
_symmetry.space_group_name_H-M   'P 1'
#
loop_
_entity.id
_entity.type
_entity.pdbx_description
1 polymer ?
#
loop_
_entity_poly.entity_id
_entity_poly.type
_entity_poly.pdbx_seq_one_letter_code
_entity_poly.pdbx_strand_id
1 'polypeptide(L)'
;MKQYRHALQERGVLQSMSRKRNCYDNSVMENFFGIMKSEFLYFKEFESVEHFKQELEKYIEYYNTKRIKVKLKMSPIQYRTHFEQAA
;
A
#
# COMPACT_ATOMS: atom_id res chain seq x y z
N MET A 1 13.34 -4.70 -18.34
CA MET A 1 14.25 -4.29 -17.24
C MET A 1 15.12 -3.07 -17.53
N LYS A 2 15.83 -2.95 -18.66
CA LYS A 2 16.66 -1.77 -18.94
C LYS A 2 15.85 -0.46 -18.98
N GLN A 3 14.73 -0.45 -19.71
CA GLN A 3 13.80 0.70 -19.77
C GLN A 3 13.27 1.11 -18.39
N TYR A 4 12.82 0.15 -17.57
CA TYR A 4 12.35 0.42 -16.21
C TYR A 4 13.45 1.02 -15.32
N ARG A 5 14.67 0.46 -15.36
CA ARG A 5 15.81 0.98 -14.58
C ARG A 5 16.20 2.39 -15.02
N HIS A 6 16.14 2.69 -16.32
CA HIS A 6 16.39 4.02 -16.85
C HIS A 6 15.38 5.04 -16.32
N ALA A 7 14.08 4.70 -16.39
CA ALA A 7 13.02 5.58 -15.89
C ALA A 7 13.15 5.87 -14.38
N LEU A 8 13.63 4.90 -13.59
CA LEU A 8 13.91 5.11 -12.17
C LEU A 8 15.10 6.07 -11.96
N GLN A 9 16.17 5.90 -12.72
CA GLN A 9 17.34 6.80 -12.68
C GLN A 9 16.97 8.23 -13.07
N GLU A 10 16.22 8.41 -14.17
CA GLU A 10 15.76 9.74 -14.62
C GLU A 10 14.89 10.45 -13.56
N ARG A 11 14.18 9.70 -12.72
CA ARG A 11 13.34 10.23 -11.64
C ARG A 11 14.05 10.30 -10.29
N GLY A 12 15.35 10.01 -10.23
CA GLY A 12 16.11 10.02 -8.97
C GLY A 12 15.69 8.93 -7.97
N VAL A 13 15.02 7.87 -8.42
CA VAL A 13 14.56 6.78 -7.56
C VAL A 13 15.68 5.75 -7.38
N LEU A 14 16.23 5.66 -6.16
CA LEU A 14 17.20 4.64 -5.80
C LEU A 14 16.54 3.27 -5.70
N GLN A 15 17.05 2.30 -6.46
CA GLN A 15 16.58 0.92 -6.38
C GLN A 15 17.19 0.21 -5.17
N SER A 16 16.34 -0.17 -4.21
CA SER A 16 16.71 -1.05 -3.10
C SER A 16 16.07 -2.42 -3.31
N MET A 17 16.88 -3.40 -3.70
CA MET A 17 16.42 -4.77 -3.95
C MET A 17 17.06 -5.71 -2.94
N SER A 18 16.21 -6.46 -2.24
CA SER A 18 16.64 -7.53 -1.32
C SER A 18 17.34 -8.65 -2.08
N ARG A 19 18.20 -9.40 -1.37
CA ARG A 19 18.72 -10.67 -1.91
C ARG A 19 17.56 -11.61 -2.24
N LYS A 20 17.74 -12.41 -3.30
CA LYS A 20 16.77 -13.46 -3.67
C LYS A 20 16.50 -14.36 -2.45
N ARG A 21 15.21 -14.65 -2.19
CA ARG A 21 14.70 -15.39 -1.02
C ARG A 21 14.73 -14.63 0.32
N ASN A 22 14.93 -13.31 0.32
CA ASN A 22 14.67 -12.47 1.49
C ASN A 22 13.24 -11.89 1.40
N CYS A 23 12.33 -12.38 2.25
CA CYS A 23 10.93 -11.93 2.27
C CYS A 23 10.66 -10.77 3.23
N TYR A 24 11.61 -10.40 4.11
CA TYR A 24 11.36 -9.40 5.14
C TYR A 24 10.97 -8.03 4.54
N ASP A 25 11.65 -7.63 3.47
CA ASP A 25 11.36 -6.37 2.80
C ASP A 25 9.99 -6.39 2.08
N ASN A 26 9.49 -7.57 1.71
CA ASN A 26 8.17 -7.73 1.08
C ASN A 26 7.03 -7.91 2.11
N SER A 27 7.36 -8.33 3.34
CA SER A 27 6.37 -8.72 4.36
C SER A 27 5.33 -7.64 4.67
N VAL A 28 5.72 -6.36 4.61
CA VAL A 28 4.80 -5.23 4.83
C VAL A 28 3.74 -5.14 3.73
N MET A 29 4.14 -5.33 2.47
CA MET A 29 3.21 -5.32 1.34
C MET A 29 2.36 -6.59 1.32
N GLU A 30 2.92 -7.75 1.67
CA GLU A 30 2.15 -8.99 1.84
C GLU A 30 1.05 -8.84 2.90
N ASN A 31 1.39 -8.23 4.04
CA ASN A 31 0.42 -7.94 5.08
C ASN A 31 -0.70 -7.00 4.59
N PHE A 32 -0.34 -5.93 3.87
CA PHE A 32 -1.31 -5.03 3.25
C PHE A 32 -2.25 -5.77 2.30
N PHE A 33 -1.72 -6.61 1.40
CA PHE A 33 -2.53 -7.37 0.47
C PHE A 33 -3.43 -8.38 1.17
N GLY A 34 -2.96 -9.02 2.24
CA GLY A 34 -3.79 -9.90 3.06
C GLY A 34 -5.01 -9.16 3.63
N ILE A 35 -4.78 -7.98 4.21
CA ILE A 35 -5.83 -7.13 4.77
C ILE A 35 -6.80 -6.67 3.67
N MET A 36 -6.30 -6.12 2.56
CA MET A 36 -7.13 -5.64 1.45
C MET A 36 -7.99 -6.76 0.87
N LYS A 37 -7.43 -7.97 0.71
CA LYS A 37 -8.21 -9.10 0.23
C LYS A 37 -9.32 -9.47 1.23
N SER A 38 -8.99 -9.55 2.52
CA SER A 38 -9.95 -9.90 3.54
C SER A 38 -11.02 -8.84 3.76
N GLU A 39 -10.70 -7.55 3.74
CA GLU A 39 -11.66 -6.48 4.08
C GLU A 39 -12.46 -6.00 2.86
N PHE A 40 -11.94 -6.19 1.65
CA PHE A 40 -12.49 -5.61 0.44
C PHE A 40 -12.78 -6.64 -0.65
N LEU A 41 -11.78 -7.43 -1.05
CA LEU A 41 -11.93 -8.29 -2.23
C LEU A 41 -12.91 -9.44 -2.01
N TYR A 42 -12.88 -10.11 -0.85
CA TYR A 42 -13.66 -11.32 -0.62
C TYR A 42 -15.12 -11.08 -0.22
N PHE A 43 -15.48 -9.84 0.13
CA PHE A 43 -16.84 -9.49 0.59
C PHE A 43 -17.63 -8.65 -0.41
N LYS A 44 -17.09 -8.42 -1.61
CA LYS A 44 -17.74 -7.63 -2.66
C LYS A 44 -17.76 -8.39 -3.96
N GLU A 45 -18.90 -8.31 -4.64
CA GLU A 45 -19.01 -8.66 -6.04
C GLU A 45 -18.76 -7.43 -6.91
N PHE A 46 -18.11 -7.63 -8.04
CA PHE A 46 -17.78 -6.57 -8.98
C PHE A 46 -18.37 -6.90 -10.34
N GLU A 47 -19.19 -5.98 -10.84
CA GLU A 47 -19.86 -6.12 -12.13
C GLU A 47 -18.90 -5.96 -13.32
N SER A 48 -17.78 -5.28 -13.12
CA SER A 48 -16.75 -5.04 -14.14
C SER A 48 -15.40 -4.69 -13.52
N VAL A 49 -14.35 -4.69 -14.33
CA VAL A 49 -13.01 -4.22 -13.94
C VAL A 49 -13.04 -2.72 -13.59
N GLU A 50 -13.87 -1.94 -14.28
CA GLU A 50 -14.06 -0.51 -14.04
C GLU A 50 -14.73 -0.28 -12.69
N HIS A 51 -15.77 -1.04 -12.37
CA HIS A 51 -16.42 -1.01 -11.05
C HIS A 51 -15.43 -1.41 -9.96
N PHE A 52 -14.63 -2.45 -10.17
CA PHE A 52 -13.56 -2.84 -9.25
C PHE A 52 -12.56 -1.72 -8.99
N LYS A 53 -12.09 -1.02 -10.03
CA LYS A 53 -11.14 0.09 -9.89
C LYS A 53 -11.71 1.24 -9.05
N GLN A 54 -12.97 1.62 -9.30
CA GLN A 54 -13.65 2.67 -8.54
C GLN A 54 -13.80 2.28 -7.05
N GLU A 55 -14.21 1.05 -6.79
CA GLU A 55 -14.38 0.56 -5.43
C GLU A 55 -13.03 0.37 -4.70
N LEU A 56 -11.98 -0.01 -5.43
CA LEU A 56 -10.62 -0.08 -4.91
C LEU A 56 -10.11 1.31 -4.53
N GLU A 57 -10.34 2.34 -5.36
CA GLU A 57 -9.96 3.72 -5.03
C GLU A 57 -10.60 4.19 -3.73
N LYS A 58 -11.91 3.96 -3.56
CA LYS A 58 -12.64 4.23 -2.31
C LYS A 58 -12.05 3.46 -1.13
N TYR A 59 -11.70 2.19 -1.32
CA TYR A 59 -11.06 1.38 -0.27
C TYR A 59 -9.70 1.93 0.13
N ILE A 60 -8.87 2.36 -0.82
CA ILE A 60 -7.55 2.94 -0.55
C ILE A 60 -7.68 4.27 0.22
N GLU A 61 -8.64 5.12 -0.16
CA GLU A 61 -8.93 6.34 0.58
C GLU A 61 -9.33 6.02 2.03
N TYR A 62 -10.27 5.10 2.22
CA TYR A 62 -10.68 4.62 3.55
C TYR A 62 -9.49 4.06 4.35
N TYR A 63 -8.68 3.19 3.74
CA TYR A 63 -7.54 2.54 4.38
C TYR A 63 -6.54 3.57 4.90
N ASN A 64 -6.24 4.60 4.11
CA ASN A 64 -5.23 5.60 4.45
C ASN A 64 -5.73 6.67 5.41
N THR A 65 -6.99 7.10 5.28
CA THR A 65 -7.52 8.27 6.00
C THR A 65 -8.33 7.91 7.23
N LYS A 66 -9.08 6.79 7.20
CA LYS A 66 -10.12 6.46 8.20
C LYS A 66 -9.83 5.18 8.99
N ARG A 67 -9.19 4.17 8.39
CA ARG A 67 -8.95 2.87 9.03
C ARG A 67 -7.98 2.99 10.20
N ILE A 68 -8.48 2.79 11.42
CA ILE A 68 -7.65 2.82 12.63
C ILE A 68 -6.85 1.52 12.78
N LYS A 69 -5.52 1.64 12.94
CA LYS A 69 -4.69 0.52 13.42
C LYS A 69 -4.75 0.50 14.94
N VAL A 70 -5.34 -0.55 15.53
CA VAL A 70 -5.57 -0.68 16.98
C VAL A 70 -4.32 -0.37 17.82
N LYS A 71 -3.15 -0.91 17.43
CA LYS A 71 -1.88 -0.67 18.12
C LYS A 71 -1.44 0.81 18.10
N LEU A 72 -1.80 1.54 17.05
CA LEU A 72 -1.39 2.93 16.82
C LEU A 72 -2.48 3.93 17.22
N LYS A 73 -3.73 3.48 17.38
CA LYS A 73 -4.92 4.32 17.63
C LYS A 73 -5.13 5.44 16.59
N MET A 74 -4.52 5.29 15.41
CA MET A 74 -4.50 6.29 14.34
C MET A 74 -4.67 5.62 12.97
N SER A 75 -5.09 6.40 11.97
CA SER A 75 -5.03 6.01 10.57
C SER A 75 -3.59 6.11 10.02
N PRO A 76 -3.27 5.43 8.90
CA PRO A 76 -1.93 5.50 8.31
C PRO A 76 -1.43 6.92 8.04
N ILE A 77 -2.30 7.80 7.52
CA ILE A 77 -1.93 9.21 7.28
C ILE A 77 -1.73 9.95 8.60
N GLN A 78 -2.61 9.79 9.58
CA GLN A 78 -2.46 10.42 10.89
C GLN A 78 -1.13 10.02 11.56
N TYR A 79 -0.80 8.73 11.51
CA TYR A 79 0.47 8.23 12.01
C TYR A 79 1.65 8.86 11.28
N ARG A 80 1.62 8.94 9.95
CA ARG A 80 2.68 9.59 9.17
C ARG A 80 2.87 11.06 9.59
N THR A 81 1.80 11.84 9.61
CA THR A 81 1.86 13.27 9.93
C THR A 81 2.31 13.52 11.37
N HIS A 82 1.89 12.69 12.33
CA HIS A 82 2.34 12.81 13.72
C HIS A 82 3.85 12.56 13.87
N PHE A 83 4.42 11.64 13.08
CA PHE A 83 5.87 11.38 13.09
C PHE A 83 6.66 12.45 12.34
N GLU A 84 6.12 13.01 11.26
CA GLU A 84 6.74 14.13 10.53
C GLU A 84 6.79 15.41 11.38
N GLN A 85 5.80 15.65 12.25
CA GLN A 85 5.80 16.79 13.19
C GLN A 85 6.76 16.60 14.38
N ALA A 86 7.16 15.36 14.68
CA ALA A 86 8.04 15.03 15.79
C ALA A 86 9.52 14.88 15.38
N ALA A 87 9.81 14.95 14.08
CA ALA A 87 11.15 14.85 13.49
C ALA A 87 11.70 16.25 13.14
#